data_AF-A0A945RX80-F1
#
_entry.id   AF-A0A945RX80-F1
#
_cell.length_a   1.000
_cell.length_b   1.000
_cell.length_c   1.000
_cell.angle_alpha   90.00
_cell.angle_beta   90.00
_cell.angle_gamma   90.00
#
_symmetry.space_group_name_H-M   'P 1'
#
loop_
_entity.id
_entity.type
_entity.pdbx_description
1 polymer ?
#
loop_
_entity_poly.entity_id
_entity_poly.type
_entity_poly.pdbx_seq_one_letter_code
_entity_poly.pdbx_strand_id
1 'polypeptide(L)'
;MFRSASAPERGWILNGPLGAPLSWELDTETVLTRRGTLVEEIASVASLRGATIRRVVRLVRGVRRIELDVEIDATERQDGVFQVIVPFDFGGRMVAGIPFGAEPRGDFGSEVFRGEFFVQGYPNSFYASRWVDYSDADRGVTFAAPHGAFTGYDFDPDTRTLAFSLLRQRSTDATHRGAGTPHMLGLGRHRFTMALVPHDGSWERAGTSRDALEVHNPLAAEVGPVTRQPGQGGGSDVEEWSAVVVTPDTIVLSAARQASRNVWEVRVYESTGRETKAKLVFGHGVVSAMITDFMGEPLTGAEPVRVNGKTARFVVRPWQIVTLRVAF
;
A
#
# COMPACT_ATOMS: atom_id res chain seq x y z
N MET A 1 8.63 15.11 9.77
CA MET A 1 9.58 15.20 10.91
C MET A 1 10.94 14.69 10.44
N PHE A 2 12.02 15.15 11.05
CA PHE A 2 13.36 14.59 10.91
C PHE A 2 13.87 14.18 12.29
N ARG A 3 14.50 13.02 12.40
CA ARG A 3 15.21 12.59 13.61
C ARG A 3 16.65 12.28 13.26
N SER A 4 17.58 12.90 13.98
CA SER A 4 19.00 12.60 13.82
C SER A 4 19.30 11.16 14.22
N ALA A 5 20.24 10.52 13.55
CA ALA A 5 20.76 9.22 13.93
C ALA A 5 22.26 9.34 14.18
N SER A 6 22.81 8.50 15.06
CA SER A 6 24.26 8.39 15.18
C SER A 6 24.84 7.88 13.86
N ALA A 7 25.95 8.48 13.42
CA ALA A 7 26.69 7.95 12.29
C ALA A 7 27.13 6.51 12.59
N PRO A 8 27.04 5.58 11.63
CA PRO A 8 27.44 4.21 11.86
C PRO A 8 28.96 4.12 12.10
N GLU A 9 29.38 3.49 13.20
CA GLU A 9 30.82 3.29 13.49
C GLU A 9 31.51 2.42 12.42
N ARG A 10 30.79 1.43 11.87
CA ARG A 10 31.22 0.58 10.75
C ARG A 10 30.04 0.22 9.85
N GLY A 11 30.25 0.32 8.53
CA GLY A 11 29.28 -0.14 7.54
C GLY A 11 28.12 0.82 7.30
N TRP A 12 26.96 0.25 6.95
CA TRP A 12 25.87 0.95 6.28
C TRP A 12 24.54 0.93 7.02
N ILE A 13 24.54 0.63 8.31
CA ILE A 13 23.29 0.46 9.04
C ILE A 13 23.17 1.60 10.03
N LEU A 14 22.19 2.47 9.83
CA LEU A 14 21.76 3.45 10.83
C LEU A 14 20.97 2.69 11.91
N ASN A 15 21.72 2.05 12.80
CA ASN A 15 21.15 1.44 14.00
C ASN A 15 20.66 2.59 14.89
N GLY A 16 19.41 2.52 15.34
CA GLY A 16 18.87 3.46 16.32
C GLY A 16 19.65 3.44 17.66
N PRO A 17 19.19 4.19 18.67
CA PRO A 17 17.94 4.95 18.69
C PRO A 17 18.03 6.27 17.93
N LEU A 18 16.90 6.74 17.41
CA LEU A 18 16.80 8.05 16.80
C LEU A 18 16.80 9.14 17.88
N GLY A 19 17.53 10.22 17.62
CA GLY A 19 17.57 11.41 18.47
C GLY A 19 16.22 12.13 18.55
N ALA A 20 16.25 13.26 19.26
CA ALA A 20 15.07 14.10 19.46
C ALA A 20 14.46 14.52 18.11
N PRO A 21 13.12 14.53 18.00
CA PRO A 21 12.47 14.91 16.77
C PRO A 21 12.59 16.40 16.51
N LEU A 22 12.95 16.74 15.27
CA LEU A 22 12.71 18.06 14.71
C LEU A 22 11.46 17.98 13.84
N SER A 23 10.36 18.51 14.37
CA SER A 23 9.09 18.62 13.66
C SER A 23 9.02 19.94 12.91
N TRP A 24 8.18 19.93 11.87
CA TRP A 24 7.67 21.12 11.26
C TRP A 24 6.15 21.03 11.37
N GLU A 25 5.55 22.06 11.94
CA GLU A 25 4.09 22.18 12.03
C GLU A 25 3.55 22.92 10.82
N LEU A 26 2.33 22.55 10.41
CA LEU A 26 1.66 23.28 9.33
C LEU A 26 1.43 24.72 9.78
N ASP A 27 2.03 25.67 9.09
CA ASP A 27 1.64 27.06 9.18
C ASP A 27 0.50 27.31 8.18
N THR A 28 -0.70 27.52 8.72
CA THR A 28 -1.93 27.69 7.93
C THR A 28 -1.97 29.01 7.18
N GLU A 29 -1.13 29.99 7.53
CA GLU A 29 -1.06 31.27 6.83
C GLU A 29 -0.23 31.18 5.54
N THR A 30 0.68 30.21 5.46
CA THR A 30 1.60 30.03 4.32
C THR A 30 1.24 28.88 3.39
N VAL A 31 0.07 28.23 3.60
CA VAL A 31 -0.38 27.15 2.72
C VAL A 31 -0.90 27.67 1.38
N LEU A 32 -0.61 26.91 0.33
CA LEU A 32 -1.22 27.09 -0.97
C LEU A 32 -2.45 26.19 -1.05
N THR A 33 -3.62 26.78 -1.26
CA THR A 33 -4.87 26.03 -1.40
C THR A 33 -5.30 25.99 -2.85
N ARG A 34 -5.67 24.81 -3.35
CA ARG A 34 -6.34 24.62 -4.64
C ARG A 34 -7.70 24.01 -4.42
N ARG A 35 -8.75 24.66 -4.93
CA ARG A 35 -10.13 24.14 -4.88
C ARG A 35 -10.61 23.90 -6.30
N GLY A 36 -10.99 22.65 -6.59
CA GLY A 36 -11.59 22.25 -7.85
C GLY A 36 -12.84 21.41 -7.62
N THR A 37 -13.56 21.09 -8.69
CA THR A 37 -14.84 20.37 -8.61
C THR A 37 -14.71 18.95 -8.05
N LEU A 38 -13.59 18.28 -8.35
CA LEU A 38 -13.31 16.90 -7.92
C LEU A 38 -12.23 16.81 -6.84
N VAL A 39 -11.36 17.81 -6.74
CA VAL A 39 -10.13 17.72 -5.95
C VAL A 39 -9.93 19.01 -5.18
N GLU A 40 -9.66 18.88 -3.88
CA GLU A 40 -9.16 19.95 -3.03
C GLU A 40 -7.77 19.60 -2.50
N GLU A 41 -6.85 20.56 -2.52
CA GLU A 41 -5.46 20.37 -2.10
C GLU A 41 -5.02 21.50 -1.17
N ILE A 42 -4.27 21.13 -0.13
CA ILE A 42 -3.49 22.03 0.71
C ILE A 42 -2.03 21.65 0.55
N ALA A 43 -1.22 22.57 0.05
CA ALA A 43 0.22 22.39 -0.11
C ALA A 43 0.98 23.28 0.86
N SER A 44 2.05 22.75 1.41
CA SER A 44 2.89 23.39 2.42
C SER A 44 4.36 23.10 2.12
N VAL A 45 5.24 24.07 2.36
CA VAL A 45 6.69 23.94 2.09
C VAL A 45 7.45 24.40 3.34
N ALA A 46 8.48 23.65 3.71
CA ALA A 46 9.39 24.05 4.79
C ALA A 46 10.81 23.57 4.54
N SER A 47 11.74 24.17 5.28
CA SER A 47 13.12 23.70 5.35
C SER A 47 13.35 22.97 6.67
N LEU A 48 13.86 21.75 6.60
CA LEU A 48 14.13 20.91 7.76
C LEU A 48 15.52 20.29 7.60
N ARG A 49 16.48 20.75 8.42
CA ARG A 49 17.89 20.33 8.36
C ARG A 49 18.48 20.39 6.94
N GLY A 50 18.43 21.58 6.33
CA GLY A 50 18.98 21.82 4.98
C GLY A 50 18.15 21.24 3.83
N ALA A 51 17.24 20.30 4.08
CA ALA A 51 16.34 19.77 3.05
C ALA A 51 15.09 20.63 2.90
N THR A 52 14.64 20.82 1.66
CA THR A 52 13.32 21.41 1.38
C THR A 52 12.28 20.30 1.33
N ILE A 53 11.23 20.42 2.13
CA ILE A 53 10.12 19.48 2.19
C ILE A 53 8.88 20.16 1.66
N ARG A 54 8.26 19.58 0.63
CA ARG A 54 6.93 19.95 0.17
C ARG A 54 5.96 18.84 0.53
N ARG A 55 4.88 19.18 1.21
CA ARG A 55 3.77 18.26 1.52
C ARG A 55 2.49 18.78 0.87
N VAL A 56 1.80 17.91 0.16
CA VAL A 56 0.44 18.16 -0.36
C VAL A 56 -0.51 17.16 0.27
N VAL A 57 -1.57 17.68 0.90
CA VAL A 57 -2.72 16.90 1.37
C VAL A 57 -3.82 17.08 0.35
N ARG A 58 -4.36 15.98 -0.18
CA ARG A 58 -5.39 15.99 -1.21
C ARG A 58 -6.63 15.22 -0.76
N LEU A 59 -7.80 15.83 -0.98
CA LEU A 59 -9.11 15.21 -0.85
C LEU A 59 -9.75 15.11 -2.22
N VAL A 60 -10.29 13.93 -2.53
CA VAL A 60 -10.98 13.67 -3.79
C VAL A 60 -12.45 13.41 -3.49
N ARG A 61 -13.35 14.14 -4.16
CA ARG A 61 -14.80 13.99 -3.98
C ARG A 61 -15.22 12.55 -4.26
N GLY A 62 -15.97 11.96 -3.34
CA GLY A 62 -16.45 10.58 -3.44
C GLY A 62 -15.43 9.51 -3.04
N VAL A 63 -14.23 9.90 -2.64
CA VAL A 63 -13.17 9.00 -2.16
C VAL A 63 -12.91 9.32 -0.68
N ARG A 64 -13.03 8.32 0.18
CA ARG A 64 -12.83 8.49 1.64
C ARG A 64 -11.36 8.65 2.07
N ARG A 65 -10.43 8.45 1.14
CA ARG A 65 -8.99 8.51 1.37
C ARG A 65 -8.50 9.97 1.41
N ILE A 66 -7.61 10.24 2.34
CA ILE A 66 -6.78 11.45 2.41
C ILE A 66 -5.43 11.10 1.78
N GLU A 67 -5.14 11.68 0.62
CA GLU A 67 -3.87 11.45 -0.08
C GLU A 67 -2.80 12.41 0.42
N LEU A 68 -1.58 11.88 0.60
CA LEU A 68 -0.42 12.60 1.09
C LEU A 68 0.71 12.44 0.08
N ASP A 69 1.04 13.51 -0.63
CA ASP A 69 2.24 13.60 -1.46
C ASP A 69 3.33 14.35 -0.68
N VAL A 70 4.47 13.70 -0.45
CA VAL A 70 5.64 14.31 0.22
C VAL A 70 6.81 14.29 -0.75
N GLU A 71 7.36 15.46 -1.02
CA GLU A 71 8.62 15.65 -1.74
C GLU A 71 9.68 16.14 -0.76
N ILE A 72 10.86 15.53 -0.81
CA ILE A 72 12.04 15.90 -0.03
C ILE A 72 13.17 16.17 -1.02
N ASP A 73 13.61 17.42 -1.09
CA ASP A 73 14.81 17.84 -1.83
C ASP A 73 15.96 17.96 -0.84
N ALA A 74 16.77 16.90 -0.75
CA ALA A 74 17.85 16.75 0.22
C ALA A 74 19.21 17.00 -0.46
N THR A 75 19.75 18.20 -0.31
CA THR A 75 21.00 18.62 -0.96
C THR A 75 22.23 18.42 -0.07
N GLU A 76 22.03 18.44 1.25
CA GLU A 76 23.09 18.32 2.24
C GLU A 76 23.19 16.92 2.83
N ARG A 77 24.43 16.50 3.10
CA ARG A 77 24.74 15.23 3.75
C ARG A 77 24.52 15.34 5.26
N GLN A 78 23.84 14.36 5.83
CA GLN A 78 23.58 14.28 7.26
C GLN A 78 23.17 12.88 7.66
N ASP A 79 23.23 12.55 8.95
CA ASP A 79 22.76 11.26 9.48
C ASP A 79 21.40 11.40 10.14
N GLY A 80 20.39 10.74 9.57
CA GLY A 80 19.06 10.75 10.15
C GLY A 80 17.98 10.21 9.22
N VAL A 81 16.75 10.33 9.70
CA VAL A 81 15.57 9.74 9.06
C VAL A 81 14.47 10.79 8.98
N PHE A 82 13.97 11.03 7.77
CA PHE A 82 12.70 11.72 7.59
C PHE A 82 11.55 10.74 7.78
N GLN A 83 10.60 11.14 8.61
CA GLN A 83 9.44 10.34 8.96
C GLN A 83 8.15 11.15 8.79
N VAL A 84 7.11 10.47 8.33
CA VAL A 84 5.72 10.91 8.56
C VAL A 84 5.25 10.31 9.88
N ILE A 85 4.49 11.09 10.64
CA ILE A 85 3.99 10.71 11.97
C ILE A 85 2.48 10.82 11.93
N VAL A 86 1.80 9.79 12.40
CA VAL A 86 0.34 9.66 12.45
C VAL A 86 -0.04 9.31 13.89
N PRO A 87 -0.40 10.31 14.71
CA PRO A 87 -0.91 10.06 16.04
C PRO A 87 -2.38 9.61 15.99
N PHE A 88 -2.77 8.72 16.89
CA PHE A 88 -4.16 8.29 17.07
C PHE A 88 -4.70 8.79 18.42
N ASP A 89 -5.87 9.42 18.39
CA ASP A 89 -6.55 9.95 19.57
C ASP A 89 -7.46 8.91 20.28
N PHE A 90 -7.48 7.68 19.77
CA PHE A 90 -8.27 6.56 20.28
C PHE A 90 -7.41 5.35 20.59
N GLY A 91 -7.93 4.41 21.39
CA GLY A 91 -7.29 3.13 21.64
C GLY A 91 -7.75 2.10 20.63
N GLY A 92 -6.84 1.31 20.10
CA GLY A 92 -7.11 0.30 19.08
C GLY A 92 -6.01 -0.75 19.00
N ARG A 93 -6.10 -1.63 18.01
CA ARG A 93 -5.12 -2.67 17.71
C ARG A 93 -4.46 -2.36 16.38
N MET A 94 -3.14 -2.56 16.33
CA MET A 94 -2.37 -2.46 15.09
C MET A 94 -2.44 -3.80 14.34
N VAL A 95 -2.80 -3.75 13.07
CA VAL A 95 -2.77 -4.89 12.14
C VAL A 95 -1.95 -4.49 10.92
N ALA A 96 -1.05 -5.36 10.50
CA ALA A 96 -0.20 -5.15 9.35
C ALA A 96 -0.65 -6.04 8.18
N GLY A 97 -0.65 -5.48 6.97
CA GLY A 97 -0.72 -6.31 5.77
C GLY A 97 0.54 -7.17 5.67
N ILE A 98 0.37 -8.42 5.24
CA ILE A 98 1.46 -9.31 4.82
C ILE A 98 1.14 -9.84 3.41
N PRO A 99 2.08 -10.48 2.69
CA PRO A 99 1.76 -11.11 1.43
C PRO A 99 0.56 -12.06 1.56
N PHE A 100 -0.54 -11.72 0.88
CA PHE A 100 -1.80 -12.48 0.88
C PHE A 100 -2.49 -12.64 2.23
N GLY A 101 -2.24 -11.75 3.20
CA GLY A 101 -2.91 -11.82 4.49
C GLY A 101 -2.75 -10.57 5.35
N ALA A 102 -3.12 -10.69 6.62
CA ALA A 102 -2.91 -9.67 7.63
C ALA A 102 -2.58 -10.31 8.98
N GLU A 103 -1.78 -9.62 9.79
CA GLU A 103 -1.35 -10.10 11.10
C GLU A 103 -1.39 -8.98 12.13
N PRO A 104 -1.78 -9.26 13.39
CA PRO A 104 -1.70 -8.28 14.45
C PRO A 104 -0.23 -7.92 14.75
N ARG A 105 -0.02 -6.67 15.18
CA ARG A 105 1.25 -6.18 15.71
C ARG A 105 1.02 -5.71 17.15
N GLY A 106 1.84 -6.20 18.07
CA GLY A 106 1.67 -5.92 19.50
C GLY A 106 2.76 -6.52 20.39
N ASP A 107 3.37 -7.63 19.96
CA ASP A 107 4.60 -8.14 20.56
C ASP A 107 5.80 -7.82 19.65
N PHE A 108 6.32 -6.59 19.75
CA PHE A 108 7.47 -6.17 18.95
C PHE A 108 8.75 -6.91 19.34
N GLY A 109 8.86 -7.41 20.57
CA GLY A 109 10.01 -8.21 21.01
C GLY A 109 10.18 -9.49 20.18
N SER A 110 9.08 -10.06 19.68
CA SER A 110 9.02 -11.29 18.89
C SER A 110 8.92 -11.05 17.38
N GLU A 111 9.20 -9.84 16.89
CA GLU A 111 9.26 -9.55 15.46
C GLU A 111 10.29 -10.47 14.77
N VAL A 112 9.83 -11.26 13.80
CA VAL A 112 10.66 -12.29 13.13
C VAL A 112 11.84 -11.69 12.38
N PHE A 113 11.72 -10.43 11.94
CA PHE A 113 12.78 -9.67 11.27
C PHE A 113 13.55 -8.72 12.20
N ARG A 114 13.53 -8.94 13.52
CA ARG A 114 14.19 -8.06 14.51
C ARG A 114 15.69 -7.84 14.23
N GLY A 115 16.36 -8.85 13.66
CA GLY A 115 17.77 -8.78 13.28
C GLY A 115 18.04 -8.14 11.92
N GLU A 116 17.00 -7.82 11.14
CA GLU A 116 17.15 -7.19 9.83
C GLU A 116 17.45 -5.70 9.96
N PHE A 117 18.29 -5.21 9.06
CA PHE A 117 18.90 -3.88 9.09
C PHE A 117 17.92 -2.69 9.16
N PHE A 118 16.67 -2.86 8.72
CA PHE A 118 15.67 -1.79 8.77
C PHE A 118 14.91 -1.69 10.10
N VAL A 119 14.98 -2.74 10.92
CA VAL A 119 14.27 -2.85 12.22
C VAL A 119 15.27 -2.93 13.37
N GLN A 120 16.50 -3.33 13.09
CA GLN A 120 17.59 -3.38 14.07
C GLN A 120 17.82 -2.01 14.74
N GLY A 121 17.77 -1.99 16.08
CA GLY A 121 17.93 -0.78 16.88
C GLY A 121 16.65 0.08 17.03
N TYR A 122 15.52 -0.36 16.47
CA TYR A 122 14.22 0.31 16.59
C TYR A 122 13.21 -0.62 17.28
N PRO A 123 13.04 -0.54 18.61
CA PRO A 123 12.38 -1.58 19.41
C PRO A 123 10.94 -1.86 18.98
N ASN A 124 10.25 -0.86 18.43
CA ASN A 124 8.84 -0.95 18.03
C ASN A 124 8.66 -1.04 16.51
N SER A 125 9.74 -1.14 15.74
CA SER A 125 9.67 -1.28 14.29
C SER A 125 9.31 -2.70 13.88
N PHE A 126 8.64 -2.81 12.74
CA PHE A 126 8.19 -4.08 12.18
C PHE A 126 8.06 -4.01 10.65
N TYR A 127 7.90 -5.18 10.03
CA TYR A 127 7.61 -5.27 8.59
C TYR A 127 6.11 -5.35 8.35
N ALA A 128 5.68 -4.64 7.31
CA ALA A 128 4.33 -4.74 6.76
C ALA A 128 4.37 -4.52 5.25
N SER A 129 3.51 -5.21 4.53
CA SER A 129 3.27 -4.97 3.12
C SER A 129 2.24 -3.88 2.94
N ARG A 130 2.52 -2.87 2.10
CA ARG A 130 1.60 -1.84 1.58
C ARG A 130 0.80 -1.00 2.57
N TRP A 131 0.40 -1.52 3.72
CA TRP A 131 -0.52 -0.90 4.66
C TRP A 131 -0.34 -1.43 6.08
N VAL A 132 -0.76 -0.58 7.02
CA VAL A 132 -1.09 -0.95 8.40
C VAL A 132 -2.42 -0.33 8.77
N ASP A 133 -3.13 -0.93 9.70
CA ASP A 133 -4.41 -0.46 10.20
C ASP A 133 -4.37 -0.33 11.72
N TYR A 134 -4.90 0.77 12.24
CA TYR A 134 -5.14 0.94 13.66
C TYR A 134 -6.63 1.16 13.89
N SER A 135 -7.29 0.17 14.49
CA SER A 135 -8.75 0.17 14.66
C SER A 135 -9.22 -0.42 15.98
N ASP A 136 -10.42 -0.01 16.41
CA ASP A 136 -11.24 -0.66 17.43
C ASP A 136 -12.52 -1.25 16.78
N ALA A 137 -13.55 -1.52 17.58
CA ALA A 137 -14.80 -2.09 17.09
C ALA A 137 -15.67 -1.09 16.30
N ASP A 138 -15.45 0.21 16.50
CA ASP A 138 -16.32 1.29 16.03
C ASP A 138 -15.64 2.14 14.96
N ARG A 139 -14.32 2.29 14.99
CA ARG A 139 -13.55 3.16 14.08
C ARG A 139 -12.13 2.67 13.84
N GLY A 140 -11.56 3.13 12.74
CA GLY A 140 -10.16 2.89 12.42
C GLY A 140 -9.58 3.84 11.39
N VAL A 141 -8.27 3.74 11.24
CA VAL A 141 -7.51 4.42 10.20
C VAL A 141 -6.51 3.45 9.59
N THR A 142 -6.67 3.21 8.30
CA THR A 142 -5.66 2.53 7.48
C THR A 142 -4.63 3.55 7.02
N PHE A 143 -3.34 3.26 7.24
CA PHE A 143 -2.24 3.94 6.56
C PHE A 143 -1.75 3.07 5.39
N ALA A 144 -1.92 3.55 4.16
CA ALA A 144 -1.33 2.96 2.96
C ALA A 144 0.01 3.63 2.66
N ALA A 145 1.09 2.86 2.75
CA ALA A 145 2.45 3.33 2.58
C ALA A 145 2.82 3.63 1.11
N PRO A 146 3.94 4.30 0.86
CA PRO A 146 4.46 4.49 -0.49
C PRO A 146 4.61 3.18 -1.28
N HIS A 147 4.38 3.27 -2.59
CA HIS A 147 4.53 2.12 -3.48
C HIS A 147 5.94 1.52 -3.38
N GLY A 148 6.03 0.20 -3.24
CA GLY A 148 7.29 -0.53 -3.09
C GLY A 148 7.95 -0.40 -1.71
N ALA A 149 7.33 0.30 -0.76
CA ALA A 149 7.83 0.38 0.60
C ALA A 149 7.24 -0.74 1.47
N PHE A 150 8.13 -1.64 1.90
CA PHE A 150 7.80 -2.78 2.78
C PHE A 150 8.41 -2.64 4.18
N THR A 151 9.15 -1.54 4.40
CA THR A 151 9.95 -1.29 5.60
C THR A 151 9.79 0.16 6.03
N GLY A 152 9.99 0.44 7.32
CA GLY A 152 9.96 1.79 7.87
C GLY A 152 8.84 2.07 8.86
N TYR A 153 7.95 1.10 9.12
CA TYR A 153 6.91 1.19 10.15
C TYR A 153 7.52 1.06 11.55
N ASP A 154 7.11 1.95 12.44
CA ASP A 154 7.41 1.94 13.86
C ASP A 154 6.16 2.42 14.61
N PHE A 155 5.66 1.65 15.58
CA PHE A 155 4.45 2.01 16.32
C PHE A 155 4.73 2.07 17.81
N ASP A 156 4.61 3.26 18.38
CA ASP A 156 4.69 3.44 19.83
C ASP A 156 3.30 3.21 20.46
N PRO A 157 3.11 2.12 21.24
CA PRO A 157 1.84 1.82 21.87
C PRO A 157 1.49 2.77 23.03
N ASP A 158 2.50 3.37 23.69
CA ASP A 158 2.30 4.24 24.84
C ASP A 158 1.75 5.60 24.39
N THR A 159 2.28 6.11 23.27
CA THR A 159 1.83 7.38 22.66
C THR A 159 0.83 7.18 21.52
N ARG A 160 0.50 5.94 21.18
CA ARG A 160 -0.41 5.55 20.07
C ARG A 160 -0.06 6.26 18.78
N THR A 161 1.22 6.21 18.42
CA THR A 161 1.75 6.97 17.30
C THR A 161 2.42 6.03 16.31
N LEU A 162 1.92 6.04 15.07
CA LEU A 162 2.58 5.39 13.95
C LEU A 162 3.60 6.36 13.33
N ALA A 163 4.84 5.94 13.25
CA ALA A 163 5.87 6.57 12.43
C ALA A 163 6.14 5.72 11.19
N PHE A 164 6.28 6.38 10.05
CA PHE A 164 6.73 5.73 8.82
C PHE A 164 7.95 6.46 8.25
N SER A 165 9.05 5.71 8.11
CA SER A 165 10.33 6.22 7.61
C SER A 165 10.32 6.35 6.10
N LEU A 166 10.46 7.57 5.59
CA LEU A 166 10.42 7.89 4.16
C LEU A 166 11.82 7.85 3.54
N LEU A 167 12.76 8.54 4.16
CA LEU A 167 14.11 8.73 3.62
C LEU A 167 15.13 8.64 4.75
N ARG A 168 16.15 7.80 4.55
CA ARG A 168 17.32 7.73 5.44
C ARG A 168 18.47 8.47 4.75
N GLN A 169 18.99 9.50 5.39
CA GLN A 169 20.17 10.21 4.92
C GLN A 169 21.41 9.78 5.68
N ARG A 170 22.56 9.88 5.01
CA ARG A 170 23.87 9.55 5.60
C ARG A 170 24.92 10.58 5.27
N SER A 171 25.85 10.79 6.19
CA SER A 171 26.99 11.69 6.00
C SER A 171 28.18 11.01 5.30
N THR A 172 28.32 9.68 5.45
CA THR A 172 29.51 8.92 5.03
C THR A 172 29.39 8.26 3.66
N ASP A 173 30.47 8.34 2.87
CA ASP A 173 30.64 7.59 1.60
C ASP A 173 31.02 6.12 1.82
N ALA A 174 31.46 5.76 3.04
CA ALA A 174 31.95 4.42 3.33
C ALA A 174 30.80 3.42 3.31
N THR A 175 30.82 2.51 2.33
CA THR A 175 29.92 1.37 2.26
C THR A 175 30.62 0.09 2.67
N HIS A 176 29.84 -0.90 3.12
CA HIS A 176 30.38 -2.24 3.36
C HIS A 176 31.01 -2.89 2.11
N ARG A 177 30.85 -2.31 0.90
CA ARG A 177 31.39 -2.82 -0.38
C ARG A 177 32.07 -1.77 -1.29
N GLY A 178 32.43 -0.57 -0.82
CA GLY A 178 32.99 0.50 -1.68
C GLY A 178 32.46 1.91 -1.37
N ALA A 179 32.36 2.79 -2.38
CA ALA A 179 31.84 4.16 -2.27
C ALA A 179 30.34 4.26 -2.60
N GLY A 180 29.59 5.03 -1.81
CA GLY A 180 28.14 5.23 -2.00
C GLY A 180 27.82 6.18 -3.15
N THR A 181 26.71 5.94 -3.84
CA THR A 181 26.17 6.92 -4.80
C THR A 181 25.34 7.99 -4.07
N PRO A 182 25.16 9.20 -4.62
CA PRO A 182 24.29 10.21 -4.02
C PRO A 182 22.89 9.70 -3.65
N HIS A 183 22.30 8.84 -4.48
CA HIS A 183 21.00 8.21 -4.20
C HIS A 183 21.05 7.30 -2.97
N MET A 184 22.12 6.53 -2.79
CA MET A 184 22.30 5.64 -1.64
C MET A 184 22.55 6.42 -0.33
N LEU A 185 23.03 7.66 -0.43
CA LEU A 185 23.17 8.59 0.70
C LEU A 185 21.88 9.35 1.03
N GLY A 186 20.82 9.14 0.24
CA GLY A 186 19.55 9.86 0.37
C GLY A 186 19.62 11.31 -0.11
N LEU A 187 20.53 11.65 -1.02
CA LEU A 187 20.62 12.98 -1.62
C LEU A 187 19.71 13.10 -2.85
N GLY A 188 19.41 14.34 -3.23
CA GLY A 188 18.55 14.70 -4.35
C GLY A 188 17.07 14.74 -3.98
N ARG A 189 16.23 14.69 -5.02
CA ARG A 189 14.78 14.81 -4.90
C ARG A 189 14.11 13.45 -4.79
N HIS A 190 13.31 13.26 -3.76
CA HIS A 190 12.55 12.04 -3.47
C HIS A 190 11.08 12.39 -3.34
N ARG A 191 10.20 11.59 -3.96
CA ARG A 191 8.75 11.78 -3.88
C ARG A 191 8.07 10.52 -3.38
N PHE A 192 7.18 10.69 -2.41
CA PHE A 192 6.43 9.63 -1.76
C PHE A 192 4.94 9.96 -1.82
N THR A 193 4.14 9.03 -2.30
CA THR A 193 2.67 9.12 -2.27
C THR A 193 2.15 8.06 -1.33
N MET A 194 1.38 8.48 -0.32
CA MET A 194 0.79 7.60 0.70
C MET A 194 -0.65 8.06 0.98
N ALA A 195 -1.40 7.30 1.77
CA ALA A 195 -2.75 7.68 2.13
C ALA A 195 -3.12 7.31 3.56
N LEU A 196 -4.03 8.10 4.13
CA LEU A 196 -4.78 7.76 5.33
C LEU A 196 -6.22 7.50 4.91
N VAL A 197 -6.80 6.39 5.38
CA VAL A 197 -8.16 5.99 5.04
C VAL A 197 -8.93 5.77 6.33
N PRO A 198 -9.63 6.80 6.84
CA PRO A 198 -10.56 6.63 7.94
C PRO A 198 -11.68 5.67 7.57
N HIS A 199 -12.16 4.88 8.53
CA HIS A 199 -13.28 3.96 8.33
C HIS A 199 -14.01 3.64 9.64
N ASP A 200 -15.20 3.10 9.47
CA ASP A 200 -15.99 2.54 10.57
C ASP A 200 -15.58 1.09 10.84
N GLY A 201 -15.48 0.74 12.11
CA GLY A 201 -15.15 -0.59 12.60
C GLY A 201 -13.74 -1.07 12.24
N SER A 202 -13.60 -2.38 12.12
CA SER A 202 -12.30 -3.05 11.93
C SER A 202 -11.82 -3.07 10.48
N TRP A 203 -10.52 -3.33 10.29
CA TRP A 203 -9.87 -3.45 8.99
C TRP A 203 -10.54 -4.45 8.03
N GLU A 204 -11.10 -5.56 8.54
CA GLU A 204 -11.82 -6.55 7.74
C GLU A 204 -13.08 -5.96 7.11
N ARG A 205 -13.84 -5.21 7.92
CA ARG A 205 -15.09 -4.58 7.48
C ARG A 205 -14.82 -3.41 6.55
N ALA A 206 -13.72 -2.70 6.78
CA ALA A 206 -13.30 -1.56 5.99
C ALA A 206 -12.73 -1.94 4.62
N GLY A 207 -12.37 -3.21 4.39
CA GLY A 207 -11.75 -3.63 3.13
C GLY A 207 -10.35 -3.02 2.94
N THR A 208 -9.60 -2.83 4.02
CA THR A 208 -8.30 -2.17 4.06
C THR A 208 -7.30 -2.68 3.00
N SER A 209 -7.29 -3.98 2.74
CA SER A 209 -6.44 -4.58 1.70
C SER A 209 -6.71 -3.99 0.31
N ARG A 210 -7.97 -3.69 0.00
CA ARG A 210 -8.40 -3.06 -1.25
C ARG A 210 -8.02 -1.58 -1.28
N ASP A 211 -8.23 -0.83 -0.19
CA ASP A 211 -7.83 0.58 -0.12
C ASP A 211 -6.35 0.76 -0.47
N ALA A 212 -5.49 -0.09 0.11
CA ALA A 212 -4.06 -0.07 -0.15
C ALA A 212 -3.73 -0.41 -1.61
N LEU A 213 -4.45 -1.36 -2.21
CA LEU A 213 -4.29 -1.69 -3.62
C LEU A 213 -4.73 -0.55 -4.53
N GLU A 214 -5.83 0.15 -4.22
CA GLU A 214 -6.31 1.29 -5.00
C GLU A 214 -5.35 2.49 -4.94
N VAL A 215 -4.59 2.65 -3.85
CA VAL A 215 -3.49 3.64 -3.77
C VAL A 215 -2.31 3.24 -4.67
N HIS A 216 -2.04 1.93 -4.79
CA HIS A 216 -0.91 1.40 -5.56
C HIS A 216 -1.20 1.12 -7.03
N ASN A 217 -2.48 1.13 -7.41
CA ASN A 217 -2.95 0.89 -8.78
C ASN A 217 -3.80 2.09 -9.23
N PRO A 218 -3.17 3.23 -9.56
CA PRO A 218 -3.89 4.42 -9.98
C PRO A 218 -4.62 4.18 -11.31
N LEU A 219 -5.73 4.91 -11.50
CA LEU A 219 -6.46 4.91 -12.76
C LEU A 219 -5.55 5.41 -13.88
N ALA A 220 -5.43 4.62 -14.95
CA ALA A 220 -4.77 5.03 -16.18
C ALA A 220 -5.81 5.54 -17.18
N ALA A 221 -5.47 6.59 -17.91
CA ALA A 221 -6.27 7.12 -18.99
C ALA A 221 -5.40 7.27 -20.24
N GLU A 222 -5.89 6.79 -21.37
CA GLU A 222 -5.23 6.90 -22.67
C GLU A 222 -6.18 7.52 -23.69
N VAL A 223 -5.63 8.37 -24.57
CA VAL A 223 -6.41 8.97 -25.66
C VAL A 223 -6.29 8.06 -26.87
N GLY A 224 -7.39 7.36 -27.20
CA GLY A 224 -7.49 6.49 -28.37
C GLY A 224 -8.22 7.14 -29.54
N PRO A 225 -8.13 6.57 -30.76
CA PRO A 225 -8.96 6.99 -31.87
C PRO A 225 -10.44 6.80 -31.50
N VAL A 226 -11.27 7.79 -31.87
CA VAL A 226 -12.72 7.72 -31.67
C VAL A 226 -13.26 6.59 -32.55
N THR A 227 -13.59 5.45 -31.95
CA THR A 227 -14.12 4.26 -32.65
C THR A 227 -15.63 4.33 -32.86
N ARG A 228 -16.33 5.31 -32.26
CA ARG A 228 -17.77 5.57 -32.45
C ARG A 228 -18.06 7.07 -32.49
N GLN A 229 -18.87 7.51 -33.46
CA GLN A 229 -19.40 8.89 -33.45
C GLN A 229 -20.45 9.05 -32.34
N PRO A 230 -20.43 10.16 -31.56
CA PRO A 230 -21.47 10.45 -30.59
C PRO A 230 -22.85 10.45 -31.24
N GLY A 231 -23.83 9.76 -30.63
CA GLY A 231 -25.23 9.77 -31.07
C GLY A 231 -25.68 8.69 -32.08
N GLN A 232 -24.84 7.73 -32.46
CA GLN A 232 -25.28 6.53 -33.21
C GLN A 232 -25.56 5.35 -32.27
N GLY A 233 -26.69 5.41 -31.57
CA GLY A 233 -27.18 4.34 -30.70
C GLY A 233 -27.75 4.92 -29.40
N GLY A 234 -29.02 4.67 -29.11
CA GLY A 234 -29.74 5.25 -27.96
C GLY A 234 -29.32 4.73 -26.58
N GLY A 235 -28.03 4.54 -26.33
CA GLY A 235 -27.43 4.22 -25.04
C GLY A 235 -26.39 5.27 -24.65
N SER A 236 -25.91 5.23 -23.40
CA SER A 236 -24.82 6.11 -22.96
C SER A 236 -23.61 5.97 -23.88
N ASP A 237 -23.00 7.08 -24.30
CA ASP A 237 -21.78 7.12 -25.13
C ASP A 237 -20.53 6.47 -24.45
N VAL A 238 -20.71 5.85 -23.27
CA VAL A 238 -19.69 5.17 -22.48
C VAL A 238 -19.92 3.66 -22.55
N GLU A 239 -19.01 2.94 -23.19
CA GLU A 239 -19.00 1.47 -23.21
C GLU A 239 -18.29 0.98 -21.94
N GLU A 240 -19.05 0.59 -20.92
CA GLU A 240 -18.51 -0.02 -19.70
C GLU A 240 -18.23 -1.52 -19.94
N TRP A 241 -16.98 -1.93 -19.77
CA TRP A 241 -16.59 -3.33 -19.89
C TRP A 241 -15.62 -3.73 -18.78
N SER A 242 -15.82 -4.92 -18.22
CA SER A 242 -14.92 -5.50 -17.20
C SER A 242 -14.33 -6.81 -17.71
N ALA A 243 -13.00 -6.92 -17.64
CA ALA A 243 -12.30 -8.16 -17.95
C ALA A 243 -12.67 -9.28 -16.95
N VAL A 244 -12.72 -8.92 -15.66
CA VAL A 244 -13.15 -9.80 -14.57
C VAL A 244 -13.76 -8.94 -13.45
N VAL A 245 -14.88 -9.40 -12.90
CA VAL A 245 -15.51 -8.87 -11.69
C VAL A 245 -15.42 -9.94 -10.61
N VAL A 246 -14.86 -9.59 -9.45
CA VAL A 246 -14.64 -10.50 -8.31
C VAL A 246 -15.55 -10.12 -7.17
N THR A 247 -16.24 -11.11 -6.59
CA THR A 247 -17.12 -10.91 -5.44
C THR A 247 -17.06 -12.12 -4.48
N PRO A 248 -17.27 -11.93 -3.17
CA PRO A 248 -17.41 -10.65 -2.46
C PRO A 248 -16.07 -9.90 -2.34
N ASP A 249 -16.08 -8.70 -1.74
CA ASP A 249 -14.90 -7.83 -1.66
C ASP A 249 -13.75 -8.39 -0.80
N THR A 250 -14.03 -9.41 0.02
CA THR A 250 -13.03 -10.17 0.79
C THR A 250 -12.19 -11.12 -0.08
N ILE A 251 -12.55 -11.29 -1.36
CA ILE A 251 -11.74 -11.99 -2.36
C ILE A 251 -11.03 -10.97 -3.23
N VAL A 252 -9.72 -10.93 -3.13
CA VAL A 252 -8.88 -9.94 -3.79
C VAL A 252 -8.19 -10.56 -5.01
N LEU A 253 -8.35 -9.93 -6.18
CA LEU A 253 -7.61 -10.27 -7.39
C LEU A 253 -6.16 -9.77 -7.26
N SER A 254 -5.19 -10.70 -7.29
CA SER A 254 -3.77 -10.35 -7.20
C SER A 254 -3.03 -10.48 -8.51
N ALA A 255 -3.53 -11.30 -9.45
CA ALA A 255 -2.93 -11.45 -10.77
C ALA A 255 -3.97 -11.95 -11.79
N ALA A 256 -3.86 -11.45 -13.02
CA ALA A 256 -4.51 -12.02 -14.19
C ALA A 256 -3.50 -11.97 -15.34
N ARG A 257 -3.10 -13.14 -15.86
CA ARG A 257 -2.14 -13.24 -16.96
C ARG A 257 -2.62 -14.21 -18.01
N GLN A 258 -2.25 -13.96 -19.27
CA GLN A 258 -2.47 -14.94 -20.32
C GLN A 258 -1.44 -16.07 -20.19
N ALA A 259 -1.91 -17.32 -20.12
CA ALA A 259 -1.05 -18.51 -20.09
C ALA A 259 -0.82 -19.06 -21.49
N SER A 260 -1.84 -19.03 -22.34
CA SER A 260 -1.75 -19.36 -23.77
C SER A 260 -2.91 -18.71 -24.54
N ARG A 261 -3.05 -18.99 -25.83
CA ARG A 261 -4.18 -18.46 -26.62
C ARG A 261 -5.51 -18.88 -25.97
N ASN A 262 -6.34 -17.89 -25.62
CA ASN A 262 -7.63 -18.05 -24.95
C ASN A 262 -7.59 -18.74 -23.56
N VAL A 263 -6.41 -18.87 -22.95
CA VAL A 263 -6.27 -19.44 -21.60
C VAL A 263 -5.59 -18.43 -20.69
N TRP A 264 -6.23 -18.14 -19.57
CA TRP A 264 -5.76 -17.18 -18.59
C TRP A 264 -5.53 -17.87 -17.25
N GLU A 265 -4.52 -17.39 -16.53
CA GLU A 265 -4.31 -17.69 -15.12
C GLU A 265 -4.73 -16.49 -14.28
N VAL A 266 -5.65 -16.75 -13.34
CA VAL A 266 -6.29 -15.73 -12.51
C VAL A 266 -6.07 -16.12 -11.06
N ARG A 267 -5.34 -15.28 -10.31
CA ARG A 267 -5.04 -15.53 -8.90
C ARG A 267 -5.85 -14.61 -8.02
N VAL A 268 -6.56 -15.21 -7.08
CA VAL A 268 -7.28 -14.53 -6.02
C VAL A 268 -6.82 -15.02 -4.66
N TYR A 269 -7.06 -14.24 -3.61
CA TYR A 269 -6.88 -14.68 -2.24
C TYR A 269 -7.99 -14.15 -1.34
N GLU A 270 -8.24 -14.88 -0.25
CA GLU A 270 -9.15 -14.45 0.81
C GLU A 270 -8.38 -13.58 1.81
N SER A 271 -8.91 -12.39 2.10
CA SER A 271 -8.15 -11.35 2.81
C SER A 271 -8.55 -11.13 4.26
N THR A 272 -9.53 -11.86 4.80
CA THR A 272 -10.13 -11.60 6.14
C THR A 272 -10.07 -12.79 7.09
N GLY A 273 -9.47 -13.91 6.69
CA GLY A 273 -9.38 -15.12 7.50
C GLY A 273 -10.69 -15.89 7.63
N ARG A 274 -11.61 -15.76 6.66
CA ARG A 274 -12.94 -16.40 6.69
C ARG A 274 -13.21 -17.20 5.43
N GLU A 275 -13.77 -18.40 5.60
CA GLU A 275 -14.22 -19.17 4.44
C GLU A 275 -15.24 -18.37 3.63
N THR A 276 -15.00 -18.26 2.34
CA THR A 276 -15.73 -17.36 1.44
C THR A 276 -16.10 -18.08 0.15
N LYS A 277 -17.36 -17.92 -0.28
CA LYS A 277 -17.83 -18.37 -1.60
C LYS A 277 -17.49 -17.32 -2.65
N ALA A 278 -16.44 -17.56 -3.43
CA ALA A 278 -15.99 -16.66 -4.48
C ALA A 278 -16.85 -16.80 -5.74
N LYS A 279 -17.11 -15.67 -6.40
CA LYS A 279 -17.73 -15.58 -7.72
C LYS A 279 -16.92 -14.63 -8.59
N LEU A 280 -16.38 -15.16 -9.69
CA LEU A 280 -15.69 -14.41 -10.73
C LEU A 280 -16.58 -14.36 -11.97
N VAL A 281 -16.86 -13.16 -12.48
CA VAL A 281 -17.59 -12.95 -13.74
C VAL A 281 -16.63 -12.37 -14.76
N PHE A 282 -16.39 -13.09 -15.85
CA PHE A 282 -15.45 -12.67 -16.89
C PHE A 282 -16.13 -11.87 -18.00
N GLY A 283 -15.35 -11.11 -18.77
CA GLY A 283 -15.84 -10.40 -19.95
C GLY A 283 -16.31 -11.33 -21.08
N HIS A 284 -15.80 -12.56 -21.12
CA HIS A 284 -16.06 -13.58 -22.14
C HIS A 284 -16.70 -14.84 -21.54
N GLY A 285 -17.30 -15.68 -22.39
CA GLY A 285 -17.86 -16.97 -21.98
C GLY A 285 -16.75 -17.92 -21.53
N VAL A 286 -16.95 -18.61 -20.41
CA VAL A 286 -15.96 -19.55 -19.85
C VAL A 286 -16.29 -20.95 -20.34
N VAL A 287 -15.35 -21.58 -21.06
CA VAL A 287 -15.45 -22.98 -21.50
C VAL A 287 -15.10 -23.93 -20.35
N SER A 288 -14.04 -23.62 -19.61
CA SER A 288 -13.63 -24.40 -18.45
C SER A 288 -12.83 -23.55 -17.46
N ALA A 289 -12.86 -23.94 -16.19
CA ALA A 289 -12.03 -23.37 -15.14
C ALA A 289 -11.61 -24.48 -14.18
N MET A 290 -10.35 -24.45 -13.74
CA MET A 290 -9.81 -25.40 -12.77
C MET A 290 -8.85 -24.71 -11.80
N ILE A 291 -8.73 -25.24 -10.59
CA ILE A 291 -7.75 -24.78 -9.61
C ILE A 291 -6.39 -25.42 -9.94
N THR A 292 -5.35 -24.60 -9.92
CA THR A 292 -3.97 -25.02 -10.15
C THR A 292 -3.07 -24.65 -8.98
N ASP A 293 -1.88 -25.24 -8.94
CA ASP A 293 -0.78 -24.72 -8.14
C ASP A 293 -0.20 -23.42 -8.75
N PHE A 294 0.91 -22.94 -8.18
CA PHE A 294 1.59 -21.72 -8.68
C PHE A 294 2.38 -21.91 -9.97
N MET A 295 2.66 -23.15 -10.36
CA MET A 295 3.28 -23.47 -11.65
C MET A 295 2.24 -23.65 -12.76
N GLY A 296 0.95 -23.64 -12.40
CA GLY A 296 -0.16 -23.81 -13.32
C GLY A 296 -0.56 -25.27 -13.53
N GLU A 297 -0.05 -26.20 -12.72
CA GLU A 297 -0.44 -27.60 -12.79
C GLU A 297 -1.75 -27.84 -12.04
N PRO A 298 -2.68 -28.67 -12.56
CA PRO A 298 -3.94 -28.98 -11.89
C PRO A 298 -3.72 -29.50 -10.47
N LEU A 299 -4.42 -28.91 -9.49
CA LEU A 299 -4.26 -29.32 -8.10
C LEU A 299 -5.10 -30.57 -7.81
N THR A 300 -4.43 -31.71 -7.57
CA THR A 300 -5.10 -32.98 -7.25
C THR A 300 -5.96 -32.85 -5.99
N GLY A 301 -7.23 -33.26 -6.09
CA GLY A 301 -8.18 -33.21 -4.96
C GLY A 301 -8.76 -31.83 -4.67
N ALA A 302 -8.49 -30.82 -5.52
CA ALA A 302 -9.15 -29.53 -5.40
C ALA A 302 -10.66 -29.64 -5.64
N GLU A 303 -11.43 -28.83 -4.92
CA GLU A 303 -12.87 -28.74 -5.16
C GLU A 303 -13.17 -28.23 -6.58
N PRO A 304 -14.23 -28.75 -7.24
CA PRO A 304 -14.55 -28.37 -8.60
C PRO A 304 -15.02 -26.91 -8.69
N VAL A 305 -14.52 -26.21 -9.70
CA VAL A 305 -15.00 -24.86 -10.05
C VAL A 305 -16.28 -24.99 -10.87
N ARG A 306 -17.38 -24.41 -10.38
CA ARG A 306 -18.66 -24.43 -11.10
C ARG A 306 -18.70 -23.30 -12.12
N VAL A 307 -18.74 -23.67 -13.39
CA VAL A 307 -18.85 -22.74 -14.53
C VAL A 307 -20.29 -22.64 -15.03
N ASN A 308 -20.76 -21.42 -15.27
CA ASN A 308 -22.02 -21.15 -15.96
C ASN A 308 -21.92 -19.84 -16.76
N GLY A 309 -21.94 -19.95 -18.09
CA GLY A 309 -21.77 -18.81 -19.00
C GLY A 309 -20.43 -18.10 -18.74
N LYS A 310 -20.49 -16.85 -18.30
CA LYS A 310 -19.29 -16.06 -17.97
C LYS A 310 -18.81 -16.21 -16.52
N THR A 311 -19.47 -17.04 -15.70
CA THR A 311 -19.26 -17.06 -14.25
C THR A 311 -18.55 -18.33 -13.78
N ALA A 312 -17.51 -18.18 -12.95
CA ALA A 312 -16.88 -19.25 -12.18
C ALA A 312 -17.18 -19.08 -10.68
N ARG A 313 -17.56 -20.16 -9.99
CA ARG A 313 -17.83 -20.18 -8.54
C ARG A 313 -17.08 -21.31 -7.85
N PHE A 314 -16.48 -21.01 -6.70
CA PHE A 314 -15.67 -21.94 -5.89
C PHE A 314 -15.59 -21.44 -4.45
N VAL A 315 -15.20 -22.31 -3.52
CA VAL A 315 -14.96 -21.96 -2.12
C VAL A 315 -13.48 -21.61 -1.93
N VAL A 316 -13.22 -20.57 -1.14
CA VAL A 316 -11.89 -20.14 -0.72
C VAL A 316 -11.84 -20.23 0.80
N ARG A 317 -10.91 -21.03 1.33
CA ARG A 317 -10.70 -21.20 2.77
C ARG A 317 -10.06 -19.93 3.38
N PRO A 318 -10.11 -19.76 4.71
CA PRO A 318 -9.40 -18.68 5.39
C PRO A 318 -7.95 -18.52 4.89
N TRP A 319 -7.58 -17.30 4.49
CA TRP A 319 -6.24 -16.94 4.00
C TRP A 319 -5.75 -17.71 2.77
N GLN A 320 -6.63 -18.45 2.09
CA GLN A 320 -6.22 -19.27 0.96
C GLN A 320 -5.96 -18.42 -0.27
N ILE A 321 -4.84 -18.73 -0.93
CA ILE A 321 -4.54 -18.26 -2.29
C ILE A 321 -5.05 -19.32 -3.27
N VAL A 322 -5.85 -18.89 -4.25
CA VAL A 322 -6.37 -19.76 -5.32
C VAL A 322 -5.88 -19.23 -6.66
N THR A 323 -5.23 -20.09 -7.43
CA THR A 323 -4.93 -19.81 -8.84
C THR A 323 -5.90 -20.63 -9.69
N LEU A 324 -6.60 -19.97 -10.60
CA LEU A 324 -7.47 -20.59 -11.59
C LEU A 324 -6.79 -20.56 -12.95
N ARG A 325 -6.85 -21.69 -13.67
CA ARG A 325 -6.66 -21.71 -15.12
C ARG A 325 -8.04 -21.70 -15.78
N VAL A 326 -8.31 -20.68 -16.59
CA VAL A 326 -9.61 -20.40 -17.20
C VAL A 326 -9.46 -20.39 -18.72
N ALA A 327 -10.27 -21.18 -19.42
CA ALA A 327 -10.35 -21.20 -20.88
C ALA A 327 -11.63 -20.49 -21.37
N PHE A 328 -11.49 -19.68 -22.42
CA PHE A 328 -12.58 -18.92 -23.06
C PHE A 328 -12.89 -19.43 -24.47
#